data_AF-A0A0D6T7H8-F1
#
_entry.id   AF-A0A0D6T7H8-F1
#
_cell.length_a   1.000
_cell.length_b   1.000
_cell.length_c   1.000
_cell.angle_alpha   90.00
_cell.angle_beta   90.00
_cell.angle_gamma   90.00
#
_symmetry.space_group_name_H-M   'P 1'
#
loop_
_entity.id
_entity.type
_entity.pdbx_description
1 polymer ?
#
loop_
_entity_poly.entity_id
_entity_poly.type
_entity_poly.pdbx_seq_one_letter_code
_entity_poly.pdbx_strand_id
1 'polypeptide(L)'
;MNGQERLAELGLNAVKASYYLELPIEIIAEAAAEDETPTWLDFCLTAMEEAAEEDDDAFTYLQVGEDIQGTSWSEITAREAIPIIVEYALRGEVLTYGDLDRELRERDPERKPAGTLPKYAKPLGLIGNVIDQIREEACLKDGVVPRDYSDIPPLEVLVTRGRTGMPGTGADGFLVSYLNAVGEKNVEDRLHFERKALYSRAQHDVMAYGKWGFLLGLCKK
;
A
#
# COMPACT_ATOMS: atom_id res chain seq x y z
N MET A 1 -34.60 -2.18 4.88
CA MET A 1 -33.15 -2.26 5.12
C MET A 1 -32.50 -2.18 3.77
N ASN A 2 -31.55 -1.27 3.59
CA ASN A 2 -30.84 -1.15 2.31
C ASN A 2 -29.69 -2.19 2.25
N GLY A 3 -29.13 -2.39 1.06
CA GLY A 3 -28.12 -3.43 0.88
C GLY A 3 -26.82 -3.15 1.63
N GLN A 4 -26.48 -1.87 1.86
CA GLN A 4 -25.32 -1.50 2.70
C GLN A 4 -25.50 -1.93 4.15
N GLU A 5 -26.67 -1.70 4.73
CA GLU A 5 -27.03 -2.15 6.09
C GLU A 5 -26.97 -3.68 6.18
N ARG A 6 -27.51 -4.38 5.17
CA ARG A 6 -27.48 -5.86 5.12
C ARG A 6 -26.05 -6.42 5.05
N LEU A 7 -25.18 -5.81 4.24
CA LEU A 7 -23.77 -6.19 4.15
C LEU A 7 -23.05 -5.95 5.49
N ALA A 8 -23.33 -4.82 6.15
CA ALA A 8 -22.71 -4.48 7.43
C ALA A 8 -23.13 -5.43 8.58
N GLU A 9 -24.39 -5.90 8.61
CA GLU A 9 -24.85 -6.93 9.56
C GLU A 9 -24.02 -8.22 9.47
N LEU A 10 -23.49 -8.50 8.29
CA LEU A 10 -22.66 -9.67 7.98
C LEU A 10 -21.15 -9.42 8.11
N GLY A 11 -20.73 -8.24 8.54
CA GLY A 11 -19.31 -7.87 8.56
C GLY A 11 -18.68 -7.76 7.15
N LEU A 12 -19.52 -7.62 6.12
CA LEU A 12 -19.13 -7.52 4.72
C LEU A 12 -19.13 -6.07 4.23
N ASN A 13 -18.32 -5.81 3.22
CA ASN A 13 -18.46 -4.66 2.32
C ASN A 13 -18.59 -5.20 0.89
N ALA A 14 -18.78 -4.32 -0.11
CA ALA A 14 -18.97 -4.75 -1.50
C ALA A 14 -17.80 -5.60 -2.03
N VAL A 15 -16.57 -5.32 -1.58
CA VAL A 15 -15.36 -6.09 -1.95
C VAL A 15 -15.41 -7.49 -1.36
N LYS A 16 -15.75 -7.60 -0.07
CA LYS A 16 -15.85 -8.89 0.60
C LYS A 16 -16.98 -9.76 0.04
N ALA A 17 -18.13 -9.15 -0.23
CA ALA A 17 -19.25 -9.84 -0.85
C ALA A 17 -18.95 -10.24 -2.30
N SER A 18 -18.20 -9.42 -3.05
CA SER A 18 -17.73 -9.75 -4.40
C SER A 18 -16.89 -11.01 -4.42
N TYR A 19 -15.98 -11.15 -3.45
CA TYR A 19 -15.17 -12.34 -3.29
C TYR A 19 -16.01 -13.60 -3.06
N TYR A 20 -16.95 -13.56 -2.10
CA TYR A 20 -17.77 -14.73 -1.78
C TYR A 20 -18.82 -15.08 -2.82
N LEU A 21 -19.40 -14.07 -3.48
CA LEU A 21 -20.45 -14.27 -4.47
C LEU A 21 -19.89 -14.51 -5.88
N GLU A 22 -18.58 -14.36 -6.07
CA GLU A 22 -17.91 -14.37 -7.38
C GLU A 22 -18.58 -13.40 -8.38
N LEU A 23 -19.02 -12.24 -7.88
CA LEU A 23 -19.66 -11.19 -8.67
C LEU A 23 -18.78 -9.94 -8.73
N PRO A 24 -18.81 -9.15 -9.82
CA PRO A 24 -18.13 -7.86 -9.89
C PRO A 24 -18.53 -6.92 -8.74
N ILE A 25 -17.54 -6.20 -8.19
CA ILE A 25 -17.72 -5.26 -7.07
C ILE A 25 -18.74 -4.19 -7.44
N GLU A 26 -18.73 -3.73 -8.70
CA GLU A 26 -19.61 -2.67 -9.19
C GLU A 26 -21.08 -3.10 -9.12
N ILE A 27 -21.38 -4.36 -9.46
CA ILE A 27 -22.75 -4.90 -9.42
C ILE A 27 -23.28 -4.95 -7.99
N ILE A 28 -22.42 -5.34 -7.04
CA ILE A 28 -22.79 -5.39 -5.63
C ILE A 28 -22.90 -3.98 -5.05
N ALA A 29 -21.97 -3.09 -5.37
CA ALA A 29 -21.95 -1.72 -4.89
C ALA A 29 -23.16 -0.91 -5.40
N GLU A 30 -23.53 -1.09 -6.67
CA GLU A 30 -24.73 -0.48 -7.26
C GLU A 30 -26.00 -1.01 -6.59
N ALA A 31 -26.15 -2.32 -6.45
CA ALA A 31 -27.30 -2.94 -5.80
C ALA A 31 -27.40 -2.61 -4.31
N ALA A 32 -26.27 -2.50 -3.61
CA ALA A 32 -26.24 -2.14 -2.20
C ALA A 32 -26.61 -0.68 -1.95
N ALA A 33 -26.40 0.19 -2.94
CA ALA A 33 -26.71 1.61 -2.89
C ALA A 33 -28.18 1.94 -3.18
N GLU A 34 -29.01 0.95 -3.56
CA GLU A 34 -30.45 1.12 -3.72
C GLU A 34 -31.15 1.36 -2.37
N ASP A 35 -32.30 2.05 -2.40
CA ASP A 35 -33.09 2.38 -1.20
C ASP A 35 -33.54 1.12 -0.43
N GLU A 36 -33.73 0.01 -1.15
CA GLU A 36 -34.06 -1.31 -0.61
C GLU A 36 -33.13 -2.36 -1.22
N THR A 37 -32.69 -3.34 -0.41
CA THR A 37 -31.85 -4.44 -0.90
C THR A 37 -32.58 -5.21 -2.01
N PRO A 38 -32.00 -5.33 -3.22
CA PRO A 38 -32.59 -6.13 -4.28
C PRO A 38 -32.77 -7.58 -3.85
N THR A 39 -33.89 -8.20 -4.25
CA THR A 39 -34.25 -9.57 -3.83
C THR A 39 -33.19 -10.62 -4.17
N TRP A 40 -32.47 -10.43 -5.28
CA TRP A 40 -31.39 -11.34 -5.66
C TRP A 40 -30.17 -11.22 -4.72
N LEU A 41 -29.84 -10.00 -4.30
CA LEU A 41 -28.73 -9.73 -3.40
C LEU A 41 -29.06 -10.27 -2.01
N ASP A 42 -30.28 -10.05 -1.53
CA ASP A 42 -30.74 -10.58 -0.25
C ASP A 42 -30.76 -12.12 -0.23
N PHE A 43 -31.19 -12.76 -1.33
CA PHE A 43 -31.13 -14.21 -1.47
C PHE A 43 -29.69 -14.74 -1.42
N CYS A 44 -28.76 -14.08 -2.12
CA CYS A 44 -27.34 -14.41 -2.11
C CYS A 44 -26.71 -14.26 -0.72
N LEU A 45 -26.97 -13.15 -0.03
CA LEU A 45 -26.44 -12.90 1.31
C LEU A 45 -27.02 -13.86 2.36
N THR A 46 -28.30 -14.21 2.24
CA THR A 46 -28.94 -15.21 3.13
C THR A 46 -28.37 -16.62 2.90
N ALA A 47 -28.11 -17.00 1.65
CA ALA A 47 -27.46 -18.27 1.35
C ALA A 47 -26.02 -18.33 1.88
N MET A 48 -25.31 -17.19 1.92
CA MET A 48 -23.99 -17.09 2.55
C MET A 48 -24.07 -17.24 4.08
N GLU A 49 -25.06 -16.64 4.75
CA GLU A 49 -25.29 -16.84 6.20
C GLU A 49 -25.43 -18.34 6.54
N GLU A 50 -26.08 -19.11 5.69
CA GLU A 50 -26.32 -20.55 5.90
C GLU A 50 -25.10 -21.44 5.57
N ALA A 51 -24.16 -20.94 4.76
CA ALA A 51 -23.02 -21.70 4.24
C ALA A 51 -21.64 -21.25 4.76
N ALA A 52 -21.55 -20.14 5.49
CA ALA A 52 -20.29 -19.59 5.96
C ALA A 52 -19.66 -20.46 7.06
N GLU A 53 -18.57 -21.16 6.73
CA GLU A 53 -17.45 -21.28 7.67
C GLU A 53 -16.76 -19.92 7.67
N GLU A 54 -16.65 -19.27 8.83
CA GLU A 54 -15.87 -18.03 9.01
C GLU A 54 -14.40 -18.31 8.65
N ASP A 55 -14.05 -18.18 7.37
CA ASP A 55 -12.66 -18.13 6.93
C ASP A 55 -12.18 -16.67 7.00
N ASP A 56 -11.92 -16.21 8.22
CA ASP A 56 -11.35 -14.88 8.48
C ASP A 56 -10.03 -14.66 7.72
N ASP A 57 -9.31 -15.74 7.35
CA ASP A 57 -8.05 -15.68 6.62
C ASP A 57 -8.23 -15.32 5.13
N ALA A 58 -9.42 -15.52 4.56
CA ALA A 58 -9.72 -15.14 3.17
C ALA A 58 -9.65 -13.60 2.95
N PHE A 59 -9.86 -12.82 4.02
CA PHE A 59 -9.83 -11.35 3.98
C PHE A 59 -8.53 -10.73 4.43
N THR A 60 -7.62 -11.53 4.99
CA THR A 60 -6.29 -11.07 5.42
C THR A 60 -5.51 -10.49 4.24
N TYR A 61 -5.66 -11.05 3.02
CA TYR A 61 -5.07 -10.51 1.79
C TYR A 61 -5.70 -9.21 1.28
N LEU A 62 -6.86 -8.83 1.80
CA LEU A 62 -7.56 -7.57 1.49
C LEU A 62 -7.29 -6.48 2.55
N GLN A 63 -6.56 -6.81 3.63
CA GLN A 63 -6.18 -5.82 4.63
C GLN A 63 -4.94 -5.05 4.15
N VAL A 64 -5.12 -3.74 3.96
CA VAL A 64 -4.03 -2.81 3.63
C VAL A 64 -2.89 -2.95 4.65
N GLY A 65 -1.70 -3.27 4.15
CA GLY A 65 -0.51 -3.37 5.00
C GLY A 65 -0.23 -4.76 5.57
N GLU A 66 -1.00 -5.79 5.24
CA GLU A 66 -0.74 -7.16 5.74
C GLU A 66 0.64 -7.69 5.29
N ASP A 67 1.08 -7.29 4.09
CA ASP A 67 2.38 -7.61 3.49
C ASP A 67 3.61 -7.23 4.35
N ILE A 68 3.43 -6.41 5.41
CA ILE A 68 4.49 -6.04 6.35
C ILE A 68 4.20 -6.47 7.79
N GLN A 69 3.10 -7.19 8.03
CA GLN A 69 2.71 -7.67 9.36
C GLN A 69 3.37 -8.98 9.76
N GLY A 70 3.85 -9.76 8.79
CA GLY A 70 4.43 -11.08 9.03
C GLY A 70 5.76 -11.06 9.81
N THR A 71 6.29 -12.27 10.03
CA THR A 71 7.50 -12.52 10.84
C THR A 71 8.73 -12.83 10.00
N SER A 72 8.64 -12.78 8.67
CA SER A 72 9.81 -12.97 7.82
C SER A 72 10.79 -11.79 7.97
N TRP A 73 12.06 -12.04 7.68
CA TRP A 73 13.08 -10.99 7.74
C TRP A 73 12.74 -9.79 6.86
N SER A 74 12.11 -10.01 5.70
CA SER A 74 11.75 -8.92 4.78
C SER A 74 10.59 -8.07 5.28
N GLU A 75 9.55 -8.69 5.85
CA GLU A 75 8.41 -7.99 6.48
C GLU A 75 8.87 -7.16 7.68
N ILE A 76 9.63 -7.78 8.60
CA ILE A 76 10.19 -7.09 9.77
C ILE A 76 11.05 -5.90 9.32
N THR A 77 11.91 -6.11 8.33
CA THR A 77 12.77 -5.03 7.81
C THR A 77 11.97 -3.92 7.14
N ALA A 78 10.90 -4.23 6.40
CA ALA A 78 10.04 -3.23 5.81
C ALA A 78 9.36 -2.38 6.89
N ARG A 79 8.78 -3.03 7.89
CA ARG A 79 8.12 -2.40 9.05
C ARG A 79 9.06 -1.49 9.84
N GLU A 80 10.30 -1.91 10.08
CA GLU A 80 11.31 -1.11 10.77
C GLU A 80 11.88 0.01 9.90
N ALA A 81 11.96 -0.19 8.59
CA ALA A 81 12.50 0.80 7.66
C ALA A 81 11.55 1.97 7.44
N ILE A 82 10.23 1.75 7.43
CA ILE A 82 9.22 2.80 7.19
C ILE A 82 9.42 4.02 8.11
N PRO A 83 9.49 3.89 9.45
CA PRO A 83 9.72 5.03 10.34
C PRO A 83 11.02 5.77 10.04
N ILE A 84 12.10 5.05 9.75
CA ILE A 84 13.40 5.64 9.39
C ILE A 84 13.26 6.49 8.12
N ILE A 85 12.69 5.92 7.06
CA ILE A 85 12.59 6.61 5.77
C ILE A 85 11.67 7.83 5.89
N VAL A 86 10.59 7.75 6.67
CA VAL A 86 9.73 8.90 6.98
C VAL A 86 10.49 10.01 7.71
N GLU A 87 11.33 9.68 8.70
CA GLU A 87 12.16 10.69 9.38
C GLU A 87 13.14 11.40 8.43
N TYR A 88 13.67 10.68 7.42
CA TYR A 88 14.48 11.29 6.36
C TYR A 88 13.63 12.16 5.42
N ALA A 89 12.44 11.70 5.04
CA ALA A 89 11.49 12.48 4.24
C ALA A 89 11.17 13.83 4.90
N LEU A 90 10.84 13.81 6.19
CA LEU A 90 10.50 15.01 6.98
C LEU A 90 11.67 15.99 7.14
N ARG A 91 12.92 15.51 6.99
CA ARG A 91 14.14 16.35 6.98
C ARG A 91 14.51 16.86 5.57
N GLY A 92 13.81 16.42 4.53
CA GLY A 92 14.18 16.73 3.15
C GLY A 92 15.45 16.01 2.68
N GLU A 93 15.75 14.85 3.26
CA GLU A 93 16.97 14.10 3.01
C GLU A 93 16.68 12.77 2.28
N VAL A 94 17.58 12.38 1.39
CA VAL A 94 17.64 11.00 0.85
C VAL A 94 18.63 10.18 1.66
N LEU A 95 18.47 8.86 1.64
CA LEU A 95 19.40 7.95 2.30
C LEU A 95 19.89 6.88 1.33
N THR A 96 21.11 6.38 1.55
CA THR A 96 21.60 5.24 0.76
C THR A 96 21.18 3.92 1.42
N TYR A 97 21.24 2.82 0.67
CA TYR A 97 21.07 1.48 1.26
C TYR A 97 22.00 1.21 2.46
N GLY A 98 23.22 1.77 2.44
CA GLY A 98 24.16 1.64 3.54
C GLY A 98 23.80 2.50 4.75
N ASP A 99 23.17 3.66 4.52
CA ASP A 99 22.64 4.50 5.60
C ASP A 99 21.43 3.82 6.24
N LEU A 100 20.49 3.30 5.45
CA LEU A 100 19.35 2.53 5.97
C LEU A 100 19.81 1.32 6.81
N ASP A 101 20.81 0.56 6.32
CA ASP A 101 21.37 -0.56 7.08
C ASP A 101 22.00 -0.14 8.40
N ARG A 102 22.66 1.03 8.42
CA ARG A 102 23.22 1.60 9.64
C ARG A 102 22.12 2.00 10.62
N GLU A 103 21.12 2.76 10.18
CA GLU A 103 19.99 3.21 10.99
C GLU A 103 19.24 2.02 11.62
N LEU A 104 18.98 0.97 10.83
CA LEU A 104 18.32 -0.24 11.32
C LEU A 104 19.15 -0.95 12.41
N ARG A 105 20.48 -1.00 12.27
CA ARG A 105 21.37 -1.59 13.29
C ARG A 105 21.54 -0.72 14.52
N GLU A 106 21.42 0.60 14.38
CA GLU A 106 21.44 1.52 15.52
C GLU A 106 20.19 1.36 16.39
N ARG A 107 19.05 1.02 15.79
CA ARG A 107 17.78 0.74 16.50
C ARG A 107 17.70 -0.68 17.05
N ASP A 108 18.30 -1.65 16.37
CA ASP A 108 18.43 -3.04 16.83
C ASP A 108 19.89 -3.51 16.73
N PRO A 109 20.67 -3.45 17.82
CA PRO A 109 22.08 -3.86 17.83
C PRO A 109 22.31 -5.35 17.52
N GLU A 110 21.31 -6.22 17.70
CA GLU A 110 21.42 -7.65 17.39
C GLU A 110 21.28 -7.93 15.88
N ARG A 111 20.80 -6.94 15.11
CA ARG A 111 20.64 -7.03 13.66
C ARG A 111 22.00 -7.15 12.97
N LYS A 112 22.18 -8.27 12.25
CA LYS A 112 23.39 -8.49 11.45
C LYS A 112 23.44 -7.57 10.22
N PRO A 113 24.64 -7.13 9.78
CA PRO A 113 24.77 -6.32 8.57
C PRO A 113 24.19 -7.03 7.33
N ALA A 114 23.25 -6.37 6.65
CA ALA A 114 22.74 -6.83 5.37
C ALA A 114 23.57 -6.22 4.22
N GLY A 115 24.01 -4.97 4.39
CA GLY A 115 25.14 -4.34 3.69
C GLY A 115 25.04 -4.16 2.17
N THR A 116 23.99 -4.66 1.50
CA THR A 116 23.94 -4.70 0.03
C THR A 116 22.53 -4.50 -0.53
N LEU A 117 22.49 -3.90 -1.73
CA LEU A 117 21.28 -3.60 -2.50
C LEU A 117 20.36 -4.81 -2.75
N PRO A 118 20.84 -6.03 -3.07
CA PRO A 118 19.97 -7.18 -3.32
C PRO A 118 19.15 -7.60 -2.11
N LYS A 119 19.70 -7.47 -0.89
CA LYS A 119 18.97 -7.87 0.33
C LYS A 119 17.83 -6.91 0.65
N TYR A 120 17.97 -5.63 0.34
CA TYR A 120 16.93 -4.63 0.57
C TYR A 120 15.90 -4.54 -0.55
N ALA A 121 16.09 -5.24 -1.67
CA ALA A 121 15.13 -5.22 -2.78
C ALA A 121 13.73 -5.69 -2.37
N LYS A 122 13.63 -6.82 -1.65
CA LYS A 122 12.35 -7.37 -1.20
C LYS A 122 11.69 -6.48 -0.12
N PRO A 123 12.37 -6.07 0.97
CA PRO A 123 11.79 -5.14 1.95
C PRO A 123 11.26 -3.85 1.33
N LEU A 124 12.04 -3.20 0.45
CA LEU A 124 11.59 -1.96 -0.20
C LEU A 124 10.43 -2.20 -1.17
N GLY A 125 10.41 -3.35 -1.85
CA GLY A 125 9.26 -3.74 -2.66
C GLY A 125 7.98 -3.94 -1.85
N LEU A 126 8.07 -4.48 -0.63
CA LEU A 126 6.91 -4.58 0.26
C LEU A 126 6.40 -3.19 0.67
N ILE A 127 7.30 -2.24 0.95
CA ILE A 127 6.91 -0.84 1.23
C ILE A 127 6.16 -0.25 0.04
N GLY A 128 6.70 -0.38 -1.18
CA GLY A 128 6.06 0.11 -2.40
C GLY A 128 4.68 -0.50 -2.62
N ASN A 129 4.55 -1.82 -2.44
CA ASN A 129 3.27 -2.53 -2.55
C ASN A 129 2.22 -1.99 -1.57
N VAL A 130 2.60 -1.82 -0.30
CA VAL A 130 1.67 -1.29 0.72
C VAL A 130 1.25 0.13 0.39
N ILE A 131 2.15 0.95 -0.15
CA ILE A 131 1.81 2.33 -0.55
C ILE A 131 0.85 2.34 -1.75
N ASP A 132 1.05 1.46 -2.72
CA ASP A 132 0.12 1.31 -3.84
C ASP A 132 -1.25 0.79 -3.37
N GLN A 133 -1.30 -0.18 -2.46
CA GLN A 133 -2.53 -0.63 -1.80
C GLN A 133 -3.25 0.52 -1.08
N ILE A 134 -2.53 1.34 -0.32
CA ILE A 134 -3.09 2.54 0.34
C ILE A 134 -3.72 3.47 -0.71
N ARG A 135 -3.03 3.70 -1.83
CA ARG A 135 -3.50 4.60 -2.88
C ARG A 135 -4.77 4.08 -3.55
N GLU A 136 -4.79 2.79 -3.88
CA GLU A 136 -5.93 2.10 -4.48
C GLU A 136 -7.14 2.12 -3.54
N GLU A 137 -6.95 1.75 -2.28
CA GLU A 137 -8.00 1.73 -1.25
C GLU A 137 -8.57 3.15 -1.00
N ALA A 138 -7.72 4.18 -1.00
CA ALA A 138 -8.15 5.57 -0.85
C ALA A 138 -9.02 6.07 -2.02
N CYS A 139 -8.95 5.42 -3.18
CA CYS A 139 -9.80 5.73 -4.33
C CYS A 139 -11.18 5.07 -4.24
N LEU A 140 -11.35 4.04 -3.40
CA LEU A 140 -12.61 3.35 -3.23
C LEU A 140 -13.62 4.24 -2.50
N LYS A 141 -14.89 4.16 -2.90
CA LYS A 141 -15.96 4.96 -2.29
C LYS A 141 -16.16 4.61 -0.80
N ASP A 142 -16.07 3.32 -0.50
CA ASP A 142 -16.34 2.72 0.82
C ASP A 142 -15.07 2.06 1.41
N GLY A 143 -13.88 2.50 0.97
CA GLY A 143 -12.60 1.97 1.42
C GLY A 143 -12.26 2.37 2.86
N VAL A 144 -11.39 1.59 3.51
CA VAL A 144 -10.95 1.83 4.90
C VAL A 144 -9.86 2.89 5.02
N VAL A 145 -9.19 3.22 3.91
CA VAL A 145 -8.17 4.26 3.84
C VAL A 145 -8.85 5.61 3.52
N PRO A 146 -8.56 6.68 4.28
CA PRO A 146 -9.11 8.00 3.97
C PRO A 146 -8.73 8.48 2.56
N ARG A 147 -9.66 9.12 1.86
CA ARG A 147 -9.46 9.56 0.45
C ARG A 147 -8.27 10.50 0.25
N ASP A 148 -7.83 11.18 1.29
CA ASP A 148 -6.74 12.13 1.22
C ASP A 148 -5.34 11.48 1.21
N TYR A 149 -5.31 10.14 1.09
CA TYR A 149 -4.15 9.30 0.79
C TYR A 149 -4.10 8.82 -0.67
N SER A 150 -5.04 9.21 -1.53
CA SER A 150 -5.06 8.81 -2.96
C SER A 150 -3.85 9.33 -3.76
N ASP A 151 -3.06 10.23 -3.18
CA ASP A 151 -1.85 10.81 -3.75
C ASP A 151 -0.58 10.46 -2.94
N ILE A 152 -0.65 9.46 -2.05
CA ILE A 152 0.52 9.04 -1.26
C ILE A 152 1.70 8.67 -2.20
N PRO A 153 2.86 9.35 -2.08
CA PRO A 153 3.98 9.12 -2.95
C PRO A 153 4.80 7.90 -2.50
N PRO A 154 5.54 7.25 -3.43
CA PRO A 154 6.29 6.02 -3.17
C PRO A 154 7.48 6.32 -2.27
N LEU A 155 7.38 5.98 -0.98
CA LEU A 155 8.36 6.32 0.06
C LEU A 155 9.75 5.73 -0.23
N GLU A 156 9.81 4.54 -0.81
CA GLU A 156 11.04 3.80 -1.08
C GLU A 156 11.95 4.50 -2.11
N VAL A 157 11.44 5.50 -2.85
CA VAL A 157 12.26 6.31 -3.77
C VAL A 157 13.28 7.21 -3.06
N LEU A 158 13.17 7.39 -1.75
CA LEU A 158 14.20 8.05 -0.94
C LEU A 158 15.43 7.18 -0.71
N VAL A 159 15.32 5.85 -0.91
CA VAL A 159 16.43 4.91 -0.72
C VAL A 159 17.20 4.73 -2.02
N THR A 160 18.43 5.23 -2.04
CA THR A 160 19.20 5.41 -3.28
C THR A 160 20.50 4.61 -3.33
N ARG A 161 21.00 4.42 -4.55
CA ARG A 161 22.31 3.84 -4.82
C ARG A 161 23.42 4.87 -4.56
N GLY A 162 24.01 4.87 -3.37
CA GLY A 162 25.28 5.56 -3.08
C GLY A 162 25.46 6.91 -3.81
N ARG A 163 26.52 7.02 -4.62
CA ARG A 163 26.92 8.26 -5.33
C ARG A 163 25.94 8.78 -6.39
N THR A 164 24.96 8.01 -6.85
CA THR A 164 24.08 8.47 -7.95
C THR A 164 22.87 9.25 -7.46
N GLY A 165 22.49 9.11 -6.18
CA GLY A 165 21.24 9.65 -5.66
C GLY A 165 19.98 9.05 -6.29
N MET A 166 20.14 7.93 -7.02
CA MET A 166 19.05 7.29 -7.77
C MET A 166 18.65 5.96 -7.13
N PRO A 167 17.35 5.67 -6.98
CA PRO A 167 16.88 4.35 -6.61
C PRO A 167 17.26 3.27 -7.62
N GLY A 168 17.27 2.02 -7.16
CA GLY A 168 17.42 0.87 -8.04
C GLY A 168 16.27 0.73 -9.05
N THR A 169 16.51 0.00 -10.14
CA THR A 169 15.51 -0.22 -11.20
C THR A 169 14.26 -0.95 -10.71
N GLY A 170 14.35 -1.68 -9.59
CA GLY A 170 13.18 -2.31 -8.96
C GLY A 170 12.11 -1.30 -8.46
N ALA A 171 12.47 -0.03 -8.26
CA ALA A 171 11.52 1.02 -7.87
C ALA A 171 10.80 1.65 -9.08
N ASP A 172 11.18 1.30 -10.32
CA ASP A 172 10.63 1.93 -11.52
C ASP A 172 9.12 1.66 -11.67
N GLY A 173 8.65 0.47 -11.24
CA GLY A 173 7.23 0.12 -11.25
C GLY A 173 6.39 1.01 -10.33
N PHE A 174 6.84 1.22 -9.09
CA PHE A 174 6.14 2.08 -8.13
C PHE A 174 6.15 3.55 -8.54
N LEU A 175 7.26 4.02 -9.14
CA LEU A 175 7.33 5.36 -9.70
C LEU A 175 6.29 5.55 -10.82
N VAL A 176 6.19 4.59 -11.73
CA VAL A 176 5.20 4.59 -12.82
C VAL A 176 3.78 4.60 -12.27
N SER A 177 3.48 3.67 -11.35
CA SER A 177 2.20 3.56 -10.65
C SER A 177 1.76 4.90 -10.03
N TYR A 178 2.65 5.52 -9.25
CA TYR A 178 2.40 6.82 -8.63
C TYR A 178 2.17 7.94 -9.63
N LEU A 179 3.06 8.09 -10.61
CA LEU A 179 2.97 9.19 -11.57
C LEU A 179 1.70 9.08 -12.42
N ASN A 180 1.32 7.87 -12.83
CA ASN A 180 0.05 7.61 -13.51
C ASN A 180 -1.14 7.98 -12.61
N ALA A 181 -1.11 7.61 -11.33
CA ALA A 181 -2.18 7.93 -10.37
C ALA A 181 -2.36 9.44 -10.15
N VAL A 182 -1.28 10.23 -10.19
CA VAL A 182 -1.35 11.71 -10.12
C VAL A 182 -1.56 12.38 -11.48
N GLY A 183 -1.89 11.61 -12.53
CA GLY A 183 -2.33 12.11 -13.83
C GLY A 183 -1.21 12.42 -14.83
N GLU A 184 0.03 11.97 -14.59
CA GLU A 184 1.08 12.03 -15.60
C GLU A 184 0.78 11.07 -16.75
N LYS A 185 1.30 11.41 -17.94
CA LYS A 185 1.07 10.62 -19.16
C LYS A 185 2.38 10.09 -19.71
N ASN A 186 2.29 8.91 -20.34
CA ASN A 186 3.40 8.23 -21.03
C ASN A 186 4.63 8.09 -20.13
N VAL A 187 4.42 7.73 -18.85
CA VAL A 187 5.49 7.71 -17.84
C VAL A 187 6.52 6.65 -18.19
N GLU A 188 6.07 5.49 -18.65
CA GLU A 188 6.89 4.36 -19.08
C GLU A 188 7.85 4.75 -20.21
N ASP A 189 7.33 5.42 -21.24
CA ASP A 189 8.14 5.91 -22.37
C ASP A 189 9.17 6.95 -21.90
N ARG A 190 8.75 7.87 -21.04
CA ARG A 190 9.60 8.93 -20.49
C ARG A 190 10.65 8.38 -19.55
N LEU A 191 10.39 7.28 -18.85
CA LEU A 191 11.32 6.68 -17.90
C LEU A 191 12.67 6.37 -18.56
N HIS A 192 12.69 5.98 -19.83
CA HIS A 192 13.93 5.69 -20.55
C HIS A 192 14.86 6.90 -20.70
N PHE A 193 14.32 8.11 -20.80
CA PHE A 193 15.08 9.34 -21.10
C PHE A 193 15.12 10.32 -19.91
N GLU A 194 14.08 10.32 -19.09
CA GLU A 194 13.83 11.29 -18.02
C GLU A 194 13.91 10.68 -16.62
N ARG A 195 14.35 9.42 -16.47
CA ARG A 195 14.38 8.68 -15.19
C ARG A 195 14.80 9.56 -14.01
N LYS A 196 15.94 10.26 -14.15
CA LYS A 196 16.48 11.13 -13.10
C LYS A 196 15.52 12.25 -12.71
N ALA A 197 14.93 12.93 -13.69
CA ALA A 197 13.99 14.02 -13.43
C ALA A 197 12.70 13.51 -12.77
N LEU A 198 12.18 12.37 -13.22
CA LEU A 198 10.99 11.74 -12.65
C LEU A 198 11.20 11.33 -11.18
N TYR A 199 12.34 10.70 -10.86
CA TYR A 199 12.70 10.38 -9.49
C TYR A 199 12.94 11.62 -8.64
N SER A 200 13.62 12.65 -9.14
CA SER A 200 13.83 13.89 -8.39
C SER A 200 12.52 14.58 -8.04
N ARG A 201 11.53 14.52 -8.95
CA ARG A 201 10.17 14.97 -8.64
C ARG A 201 9.51 14.11 -7.56
N ALA A 202 9.48 12.79 -7.74
CA ALA A 202 8.85 11.90 -6.76
C ALA A 202 9.49 12.04 -5.36
N GLN A 203 10.81 12.18 -5.28
CA GLN A 203 11.52 12.45 -4.02
C GLN A 203 11.07 13.77 -3.39
N HIS A 204 10.91 14.82 -4.19
CA HIS A 204 10.36 16.09 -3.70
C HIS A 204 8.92 15.94 -3.20
N ASP A 205 8.08 15.19 -3.91
CA ASP A 205 6.71 14.91 -3.49
C ASP A 205 6.67 14.13 -2.16
N VAL A 206 7.54 13.11 -1.99
CA VAL A 206 7.70 12.38 -0.72
C VAL A 206 8.10 13.32 0.42
N MET A 207 9.07 14.21 0.19
CA MET A 207 9.53 15.18 1.20
C MET A 207 8.45 16.23 1.54
N ALA A 208 7.59 16.57 0.58
CA ALA A 208 6.48 17.49 0.78
C ALA A 208 5.24 16.82 1.40
N TYR A 209 5.14 15.49 1.34
CA TYR A 209 4.01 14.75 1.88
C TYR A 209 4.07 14.73 3.42
N GLY A 210 3.07 15.32 4.07
CA GLY A 210 3.02 15.46 5.53
C GLY A 210 2.21 14.38 6.25
N LYS A 211 1.50 13.51 5.51
CA LYS A 211 0.45 12.63 6.06
C LYS A 211 0.91 11.19 6.24
N TRP A 212 2.09 10.97 6.82
CA TRP A 212 2.61 9.61 7.03
C TRP A 212 1.92 8.83 8.15
N GLY A 213 0.95 9.43 8.85
CA GLY A 213 0.34 8.87 10.06
C GLY A 213 -0.30 7.50 9.87
N PHE A 214 -1.02 7.27 8.77
CA PHE A 214 -1.64 5.98 8.49
C PHE A 214 -0.59 4.88 8.28
N LEU A 215 0.37 5.10 7.37
CA LEU A 215 1.46 4.15 7.09
C LEU A 215 2.30 3.85 8.35
N LEU A 216 2.60 4.85 9.16
CA LEU A 216 3.27 4.68 10.46
C LEU A 216 2.41 3.89 11.46
N GLY A 217 1.08 4.04 11.40
CA GLY A 217 0.13 3.28 12.20
C GLY A 217 0.21 1.78 11.90
N LEU A 218 0.35 1.41 10.62
CA LEU A 218 0.54 0.02 10.20
C LEU A 218 1.82 -0.61 10.77
N CYS A 219 2.80 0.19 11.18
CA CYS A 219 4.07 -0.32 11.68
C CYS A 219 4.07 -0.67 13.18
N LYS A 220 3.00 -0.35 13.91
CA LYS A 220 2.92 -0.55 15.37
C LYS A 220 2.31 -1.93 15.67
N LYS A 221 3.16 -2.95 15.81
CA LYS A 221 2.85 -4.23 16.49
C LYS A 221 3.91 -4.50 17.54
#